data_AF-A0A449IFW6-F1
#
_entry.id   AF-A0A449IFW6-F1
#
_cell.length_a   1.000
_cell.length_b   1.000
_cell.length_c   1.000
_cell.angle_alpha   90.00
_cell.angle_beta   90.00
_cell.angle_gamma   90.00
#
_symmetry.space_group_name_H-M   'P 1'
#
loop_
_entity.id
_entity.type
_entity.pdbx_description
1 polymer ?
#
loop_
_entity_poly.entity_id
_entity_poly.type
_entity_poly.pdbx_seq_one_letter_code
_entity_poly.pdbx_strand_id
1 'polypeptide(L)'
;MRDVWRQSLEVAGICYTLCRRHTLLKPDQAALGGLVHQIGVLPILTYAEEHNELLSDPVSLNHVIDSIHPLIGDKLLAGWEFPEMLLKIPGQYQDFSRQTKAIDYIDLVQIATVFMGQDMEALVALPALKKLKVQADDLKFQEQLHEARWMLI
;
A
#
# COMPACT_ATOMS: atom_id res chain seq x y z
N MET A 1 -8.58 -8.70 -10.99
CA MET A 1 -7.52 -9.40 -10.22
C MET A 1 -6.11 -9.03 -10.67
N ARG A 2 -5.76 -9.13 -11.97
CA ARG A 2 -4.40 -8.82 -12.47
C ARG A 2 -3.93 -7.39 -12.17
N ASP A 3 -4.82 -6.41 -12.25
CA ASP A 3 -4.45 -5.01 -12.01
C ASP A 3 -4.08 -4.74 -10.55
N VAL A 4 -4.82 -5.30 -9.58
CA VAL A 4 -4.51 -5.17 -8.15
C VAL A 4 -3.16 -5.80 -7.82
N TRP A 5 -2.87 -6.96 -8.42
CA TRP A 5 -1.57 -7.61 -8.27
C TRP A 5 -0.43 -6.76 -8.84
N ARG A 6 -0.60 -6.25 -10.07
CA ARG A 6 0.37 -5.34 -10.70
C ARG A 6 0.61 -4.10 -9.83
N GLN A 7 -0.46 -3.46 -9.36
CA GLN A 7 -0.36 -2.29 -8.48
C GLN A 7 0.37 -2.61 -7.17
N SER A 8 0.11 -3.79 -6.59
CA SER A 8 0.80 -4.23 -5.36
C SER A 8 2.31 -4.45 -5.60
N LEU A 9 2.71 -4.94 -6.78
CA LEU A 9 4.12 -5.04 -7.15
C LEU A 9 4.79 -3.66 -7.32
N GLU A 10 4.09 -2.70 -7.95
CA GLU A 10 4.60 -1.33 -8.09
C GLU A 10 4.81 -0.67 -6.72
N VAL A 11 3.81 -0.78 -5.83
CA VAL A 11 3.88 -0.27 -4.45
C VAL A 11 5.02 -0.95 -3.68
N ALA A 12 5.18 -2.28 -3.80
CA ALA A 12 6.26 -3.02 -3.17
C ALA A 12 7.65 -2.52 -3.60
N GLY A 13 7.85 -2.25 -4.89
CA GLY A 13 9.12 -1.71 -5.42
C GLY A 13 9.44 -0.32 -4.85
N ILE A 14 8.43 0.55 -4.78
CA ILE A 14 8.54 1.87 -4.15
C ILE A 14 8.89 1.73 -2.66
N CYS A 15 8.16 0.91 -1.91
CA CYS A 15 8.40 0.69 -0.48
C CYS A 15 9.82 0.17 -0.21
N TYR A 16 10.31 -0.77 -1.01
CA TYR A 16 11.68 -1.27 -0.92
C TYR A 16 12.70 -0.14 -1.05
N THR A 17 12.56 0.67 -2.11
CA THR A 17 13.50 1.75 -2.42
C THR A 17 13.47 2.84 -1.37
N LEU A 18 12.29 3.27 -0.92
CA LEU A 18 12.11 4.23 0.17
C LEU A 18 12.77 3.73 1.45
N CYS A 19 12.46 2.49 1.84
CA CYS A 19 12.99 1.86 3.04
C CYS A 19 14.51 1.85 3.03
N ARG A 20 15.11 1.37 1.93
CA ARG A 20 16.55 1.19 1.78
C ARG A 20 17.34 2.49 1.87
N ARG A 21 16.77 3.60 1.39
CA ARG A 21 17.48 4.88 1.29
C ARG A 21 17.29 5.80 2.48
N HIS A 22 16.13 5.73 3.14
CA HIS A 22 15.71 6.76 4.09
C HIS A 22 15.38 6.24 5.48
N THR A 23 15.48 4.93 5.71
CA THR A 23 15.16 4.33 7.01
C THR A 23 16.21 3.30 7.43
N LEU A 24 16.13 2.84 8.68
CA LEU A 24 16.89 1.70 9.19
C LEU A 24 16.06 0.40 9.22
N LEU A 25 14.85 0.43 8.64
CA LEU A 25 13.97 -0.73 8.54
C LEU A 25 14.51 -1.70 7.49
N LYS A 26 14.07 -2.97 7.56
CA LYS A 26 14.47 -4.00 6.57
C LYS A 26 13.73 -3.79 5.24
N PRO A 27 14.42 -3.55 4.11
CA PRO A 27 13.78 -3.29 2.82
C PRO A 27 12.88 -4.43 2.33
N ASP A 28 13.29 -5.69 2.52
CA ASP A 28 12.48 -6.85 2.09
C ASP A 28 11.12 -6.91 2.79
N GLN A 29 11.06 -6.48 4.06
CA GLN A 29 9.79 -6.41 4.81
C GLN A 29 8.92 -5.25 4.32
N ALA A 30 9.52 -4.16 3.83
CA ALA A 30 8.78 -3.06 3.21
C ALA A 30 8.20 -3.45 1.85
N ALA A 31 8.98 -4.17 1.04
CA ALA A 31 8.50 -4.77 -0.20
C ALA A 31 7.33 -5.72 0.06
N LEU A 32 7.47 -6.62 1.05
CA LEU A 32 6.40 -7.53 1.44
C LEU A 32 5.16 -6.77 1.91
N GLY A 33 5.32 -5.73 2.74
CA GLY A 33 4.22 -4.86 3.18
C GLY A 33 3.47 -4.24 2.02
N GLY A 34 4.19 -3.69 1.03
CA GLY A 34 3.58 -3.17 -0.21
C GLY A 34 2.90 -4.25 -1.04
N LEU A 35 3.43 -5.48 -1.07
CA LEU A 35 2.82 -6.57 -1.81
C LEU A 35 1.49 -7.03 -1.21
N VAL A 36 1.38 -7.04 0.12
CA VAL A 36 0.22 -7.59 0.83
C VAL A 36 -0.82 -6.54 1.25
N HIS A 37 -0.56 -5.24 1.02
CA HIS A 37 -1.43 -4.17 1.51
C HIS A 37 -2.90 -4.29 1.04
N GLN A 38 -3.12 -4.81 -0.17
CA GLN A 38 -4.44 -5.04 -0.76
C GLN A 38 -4.82 -6.54 -0.87
N ILE A 39 -4.18 -7.42 -0.10
CA ILE A 39 -4.43 -8.87 -0.20
C ILE A 39 -5.91 -9.24 0.02
N GLY A 40 -6.62 -8.46 0.84
CA GLY A 40 -8.05 -8.64 1.11
C GLY A 40 -8.97 -8.41 -0.09
N VAL A 41 -8.48 -7.80 -1.18
CA VAL A 41 -9.28 -7.59 -2.40
C VAL A 41 -9.49 -8.92 -3.13
N LEU A 42 -8.51 -9.82 -3.09
CA LEU A 42 -8.55 -11.10 -3.82
C LEU A 42 -9.77 -11.96 -3.47
N PRO A 43 -10.07 -12.28 -2.19
CA PRO A 43 -11.25 -13.07 -1.87
C PRO A 43 -12.56 -12.36 -2.20
N ILE A 44 -12.62 -11.03 -2.17
CA ILE A 44 -13.82 -10.27 -2.58
C ILE A 44 -14.08 -10.46 -4.07
N LEU A 45 -13.04 -10.34 -4.90
CA LEU A 45 -13.15 -10.57 -6.34
C LEU A 45 -13.51 -12.02 -6.66
N THR A 46 -12.90 -12.99 -5.99
CA THR A 46 -13.26 -14.41 -6.14
C THR A 46 -14.73 -14.65 -5.81
N TYR A 47 -15.24 -14.07 -4.71
CA TYR A 47 -16.65 -14.18 -4.35
C TYR A 47 -17.57 -13.52 -5.39
N ALA A 48 -17.19 -12.36 -5.94
CA ALA A 48 -17.96 -11.66 -6.96
C ALA A 48 -17.99 -12.44 -8.30
N GLU A 49 -16.90 -13.12 -8.67
CA GLU A 49 -16.84 -13.98 -9.86
C GLU A 49 -17.85 -15.14 -9.79
N GLU A 50 -18.12 -15.65 -8.58
CA GLU A 50 -19.12 -16.70 -8.35
C GLU A 50 -20.57 -16.16 -8.34
N HIS A 51 -20.75 -14.83 -8.24
CA HIS A 51 -22.05 -14.17 -8.12
C HIS A 51 -22.20 -13.01 -9.12
N ASN A 52 -22.55 -13.34 -10.37
CA ASN A 52 -22.64 -12.42 -11.52
C ASN A 52 -23.46 -11.12 -11.28
N GLU A 53 -24.41 -11.12 -10.35
CA GLU A 53 -25.18 -9.92 -9.99
C GLU A 53 -24.30 -8.79 -9.45
N LEU A 54 -23.24 -9.13 -8.69
CA LEU A 54 -22.28 -8.17 -8.16
C LEU A 54 -21.36 -7.59 -9.24
N LEU A 55 -21.04 -8.37 -10.27
CA LEU A 55 -20.27 -7.91 -11.42
C LEU A 55 -21.07 -6.98 -12.34
N SER A 56 -22.41 -7.04 -12.25
CA SER A 56 -23.31 -6.22 -13.05
C SER A 56 -23.39 -4.77 -12.55
N ASP A 57 -22.89 -4.48 -11.34
CA ASP A 57 -22.73 -3.13 -10.79
C ASP A 57 -21.29 -2.90 -10.27
N PRO A 58 -20.35 -2.56 -11.17
CA PRO A 58 -18.94 -2.33 -10.81
C PRO A 58 -18.73 -1.19 -9.81
N VAL A 59 -19.63 -0.21 -9.76
CA VAL A 59 -19.50 0.95 -8.85
C VAL A 59 -19.76 0.49 -7.43
N SER A 60 -20.85 -0.22 -7.19
CA SER A 60 -21.16 -0.79 -5.88
C SER A 60 -20.10 -1.81 -5.45
N LEU A 61 -19.61 -2.64 -6.36
CA LEU A 61 -18.54 -3.59 -6.06
C LEU A 61 -17.25 -2.89 -5.61
N ASN A 62 -16.83 -1.82 -6.28
CA ASN A 62 -15.66 -1.05 -5.87
C ASN A 62 -15.85 -0.42 -4.48
N HIS A 63 -17.02 0.12 -4.17
CA HIS A 63 -17.31 0.67 -2.85
C HIS A 63 -17.21 -0.40 -1.74
N VAL A 64 -17.69 -1.62 -2.02
CA VAL A 64 -17.57 -2.77 -1.12
C VAL A 64 -16.11 -3.18 -0.95
N ILE A 65 -15.35 -3.26 -2.05
CA ILE A 65 -13.92 -3.56 -2.01
C ILE A 65 -13.20 -2.55 -1.12
N ASP A 66 -13.35 -1.25 -1.37
CA ASP A 66 -12.68 -0.19 -0.62
C ASP A 66 -13.01 -0.25 0.88
N SER A 67 -14.25 -0.57 1.22
CA SER A 67 -14.71 -0.61 2.62
C SER A 67 -14.29 -1.88 3.38
N ILE A 68 -14.22 -3.03 2.70
CA ILE A 68 -14.13 -4.34 3.36
C ILE A 68 -12.74 -4.98 3.21
N HIS A 69 -12.04 -4.72 2.10
CA HIS A 69 -10.72 -5.32 1.87
C HIS A 69 -9.71 -5.06 3.00
N PRO A 70 -9.70 -3.92 3.72
CA PRO A 70 -8.75 -3.69 4.82
C PRO A 70 -8.97 -4.69 5.96
N LEU A 71 -10.23 -4.91 6.34
CA LEU A 71 -10.62 -5.83 7.42
C LEU A 71 -10.33 -7.29 7.05
N ILE A 72 -10.60 -7.67 5.79
CA ILE A 72 -10.28 -9.01 5.32
C ILE A 72 -8.77 -9.21 5.27
N GLY A 73 -8.02 -8.22 4.78
CA GLY A 73 -6.55 -8.25 4.72
C GLY A 73 -5.94 -8.49 6.10
N ASP A 74 -6.35 -7.72 7.11
CA ASP A 74 -5.92 -7.91 8.50
C ASP A 74 -6.17 -9.35 9.00
N LYS A 75 -7.35 -9.92 8.70
CA LYS A 75 -7.72 -11.29 9.10
C LYS A 75 -6.91 -12.35 8.37
N LEU A 76 -6.65 -12.17 7.07
CA LEU A 76 -5.83 -13.08 6.28
C LEU A 76 -4.39 -13.11 6.81
N LEU A 77 -3.79 -11.94 7.01
CA LEU A 77 -2.43 -11.84 7.54
C LEU A 77 -2.32 -12.42 8.95
N ALA A 78 -3.35 -12.25 9.78
CA ALA A 78 -3.41 -12.88 11.10
C ALA A 78 -3.45 -14.41 11.00
N GLY A 79 -4.29 -14.95 10.11
CA GLY A 79 -4.40 -16.40 9.88
C GLY A 79 -3.14 -17.03 9.28
N TRP A 80 -2.33 -16.23 8.59
CA TRP A 80 -1.02 -16.63 8.08
C TRP A 80 0.14 -16.35 9.05
N GLU A 81 -0.16 -15.91 10.27
CA GLU A 81 0.83 -15.62 11.32
C GLU A 81 1.90 -14.60 10.90
N PHE A 82 1.51 -13.58 10.12
CA PHE A 82 2.42 -12.49 9.74
C PHE A 82 2.93 -11.74 10.98
N PRO A 83 4.16 -11.20 10.93
CA PRO A 83 4.72 -10.45 12.05
C PRO A 83 3.88 -9.20 12.35
N GLU A 84 3.77 -8.84 13.63
CA GLU A 84 2.91 -7.75 14.13
C GLU A 84 3.13 -6.41 13.40
N MET A 85 4.39 -6.14 13.03
CA MET A 85 4.82 -4.95 12.28
C MET A 85 4.19 -4.82 10.88
N LEU A 86 3.73 -5.93 10.28
CA LEU A 86 3.09 -5.96 8.96
C LEU A 86 1.58 -6.26 9.04
N LEU A 87 1.14 -6.86 10.14
CA LEU A 87 -0.22 -7.37 10.32
C LEU A 87 -1.30 -6.32 10.07
N LYS A 88 -1.04 -5.07 10.47
CA LYS A 88 -1.98 -3.95 10.40
C LYS A 88 -1.82 -3.07 9.17
N ILE A 89 -0.99 -3.47 8.20
CA ILE A 89 -0.83 -2.71 6.96
C ILE A 89 -2.16 -2.58 6.21
N PRO A 90 -2.91 -3.66 5.92
CA PRO A 90 -4.17 -3.55 5.17
C PRO A 90 -5.17 -2.62 5.87
N GLY A 91 -5.33 -2.76 7.18
CA GLY A 91 -6.25 -1.95 7.97
C GLY A 91 -5.88 -0.48 8.18
N GLN A 92 -4.62 -0.08 7.99
CA GLN A 92 -4.14 1.26 8.39
C GLN A 92 -3.50 2.08 7.26
N TYR A 93 -3.15 1.48 6.12
CA TYR A 93 -2.48 2.23 5.05
C TYR A 93 -3.36 3.32 4.41
N GLN A 94 -4.69 3.30 4.62
CA GLN A 94 -5.59 4.36 4.14
C GLN A 94 -5.83 5.47 5.17
N ASP A 95 -5.40 5.30 6.43
CA ASP A 95 -5.53 6.34 7.46
C ASP A 95 -4.40 7.38 7.33
N PHE A 96 -4.54 8.31 6.40
CA PHE A 96 -3.55 9.37 6.15
C PHE A 96 -3.41 10.38 7.31
N SER A 97 -4.27 10.29 8.33
CA SER A 97 -4.17 11.10 9.55
C SER A 97 -3.26 10.47 10.62
N ARG A 98 -2.86 9.20 10.42
CA ARG A 98 -2.08 8.40 11.37
C ARG A 98 -0.78 9.09 11.78
N GLN A 99 -0.60 9.21 13.10
CA GLN A 99 0.62 9.74 13.71
C GLN A 99 1.29 8.68 14.57
N THR A 100 2.57 8.43 14.30
CA THR A 100 3.42 7.54 15.08
C THR A 100 4.71 8.25 15.46
N LYS A 101 5.35 7.76 16.52
CA LYS A 101 6.60 8.33 17.05
C LYS A 101 7.80 8.12 16.13
N ALA A 102 7.82 7.01 15.40
CA ALA A 102 8.89 6.62 14.49
C ALA A 102 8.28 6.08 13.20
N ILE A 103 9.06 6.13 12.12
CA ILE A 103 8.65 5.56 10.84
C ILE A 103 8.51 4.04 10.94
N ASP A 104 7.45 3.51 10.38
CA ASP A 104 7.19 2.08 10.26
C ASP A 104 6.82 1.66 8.83
N TYR A 105 6.48 0.39 8.64
CA TYR A 105 6.13 -0.16 7.33
C TYR A 105 4.81 0.38 6.79
N ILE A 106 3.87 0.75 7.66
CA ILE A 106 2.60 1.34 7.27
C ILE A 106 2.87 2.70 6.64
N ASP A 107 3.69 3.54 7.28
CA ASP A 107 4.10 4.84 6.75
C ASP A 107 4.70 4.73 5.33
N LEU A 108 5.52 3.71 5.07
CA LEU A 108 6.13 3.48 3.74
C LEU A 108 5.09 3.10 2.69
N VAL A 109 4.12 2.26 3.05
CA VAL A 109 3.01 1.88 2.15
C VAL A 109 2.12 3.10 1.88
N GLN A 110 1.82 3.93 2.87
CA GLN A 110 1.05 5.17 2.70
C GLN A 110 1.66 6.09 1.66
N ILE A 111 2.97 6.34 1.77
CA ILE A 111 3.69 7.21 0.84
C ILE A 111 3.65 6.63 -0.57
N ALA A 112 3.90 5.34 -0.71
CA ALA A 112 3.86 4.66 -1.99
C ALA A 112 2.46 4.70 -2.62
N THR A 113 1.41 4.46 -1.84
CA THR A 113 0.01 4.53 -2.31
C THR A 113 -0.36 5.95 -2.77
N VAL A 114 -0.06 6.98 -1.99
CA VAL A 114 -0.37 8.37 -2.35
C VAL A 114 0.43 8.82 -3.58
N PHE A 115 1.71 8.45 -3.64
CA PHE A 115 2.54 8.68 -4.83
C PHE A 115 1.96 8.01 -6.08
N MET A 116 1.37 6.81 -5.94
CA MET A 116 0.67 6.13 -7.04
C MET A 116 -0.64 6.78 -7.46
N GLY A 117 -1.31 7.48 -6.55
CA GLY A 117 -2.44 8.35 -6.87
C GLY A 117 -2.06 9.62 -7.63
N GLN A 118 -0.76 9.92 -7.79
CA GLN A 118 -0.25 11.16 -8.39
C GLN A 118 -0.73 12.44 -7.67
N ASP A 119 -1.12 12.31 -6.40
CA ASP A 119 -1.59 13.41 -5.57
C ASP A 119 -0.42 14.01 -4.78
N MET A 120 0.27 14.96 -5.41
CA MET A 120 1.43 15.62 -4.81
C MET A 120 1.06 16.48 -3.60
N GLU A 121 -0.14 17.07 -3.59
CA GLU A 121 -0.60 17.88 -2.47
C GLU A 121 -0.83 17.01 -1.23
N ALA A 122 -1.53 15.88 -1.40
CA ALA A 122 -1.70 14.89 -0.35
C ALA A 122 -0.35 14.31 0.11
N LEU A 123 0.58 14.05 -0.83
CA LEU A 123 1.90 13.50 -0.51
C LEU A 123 2.71 14.44 0.39
N VAL A 124 2.72 15.74 0.09
CA VAL A 124 3.41 16.76 0.90
C VAL A 124 2.74 16.94 2.27
N ALA A 125 1.41 16.84 2.32
CA ALA A 125 0.65 16.95 3.57
C ALA A 125 0.86 15.74 4.50
N LEU A 126 1.17 14.57 3.94
CA LEU A 126 1.21 13.28 4.61
C LEU A 126 2.19 13.26 5.81
N PRO A 127 1.72 12.94 7.03
CA PRO A 127 2.59 12.83 8.21
C PRO A 127 3.74 11.85 8.02
N ALA A 128 3.51 10.73 7.32
CA ALA A 128 4.53 9.73 7.01
C ALA A 128 5.71 10.32 6.22
N LEU A 129 5.44 11.16 5.22
CA LEU A 129 6.50 11.80 4.42
C LEU A 129 7.31 12.79 5.27
N LYS A 130 6.64 13.57 6.13
CA LYS A 130 7.31 14.51 7.04
C LYS A 130 8.28 13.79 7.99
N LYS A 131 7.98 12.55 8.40
CA LYS A 131 8.87 11.72 9.24
C LYS A 131 10.15 11.31 8.50
N LEU A 132 10.08 11.06 7.19
CA LEU A 132 11.26 10.75 6.35
C LEU A 132 12.17 11.95 6.14
N LYS A 133 11.67 13.16 6.36
CA LYS A 133 12.39 14.43 6.14
C LYS A 133 12.90 14.55 4.69
N VAL A 134 12.13 14.04 3.74
CA VAL A 134 12.40 14.14 2.29
C VAL A 134 11.48 15.19 1.68
N GLN A 135 11.99 15.91 0.68
CA GLN A 135 11.25 16.87 -0.12
C GLN A 135 10.53 16.14 -1.25
N ALA A 136 9.20 16.20 -1.28
CA ALA A 136 8.39 15.50 -2.28
C ALA A 136 8.61 16.04 -3.70
N ASP A 137 8.96 17.33 -3.80
CA ASP A 137 9.19 18.10 -5.02
C ASP A 137 10.62 17.94 -5.57
N ASP A 138 11.50 17.21 -4.89
CA ASP A 138 12.83 16.89 -5.43
C ASP A 138 12.69 15.95 -6.65
N LEU A 139 13.10 16.44 -7.81
CA LEU A 139 13.09 15.69 -9.08
C LEU A 139 13.83 14.36 -8.96
N LYS A 140 14.98 14.33 -8.25
CA LYS A 140 15.76 13.10 -8.08
C LYS A 140 15.01 12.07 -7.24
N PHE A 141 14.25 12.53 -6.26
CA PHE A 141 13.42 11.65 -5.44
C PHE A 141 12.28 11.06 -6.28
N GLN A 142 11.58 11.89 -7.04
CA GLN A 142 10.50 11.44 -7.91
C GLN A 142 10.97 10.45 -8.98
N GLU A 143 12.07 10.75 -9.68
CA GLU A 143 12.68 9.84 -10.66
C GLU A 143 12.99 8.48 -10.04
N GLN A 144 13.57 8.45 -8.83
CA GLN A 144 13.86 7.21 -8.13
C GLN A 144 12.60 6.40 -7.81
N LEU A 145 11.51 7.04 -7.37
CA LEU A 145 10.26 6.34 -7.10
C LEU A 145 9.62 5.83 -8.39
N HIS A 146 9.72 6.58 -9.49
CA HIS A 146 9.25 6.16 -10.80
C HIS A 146 10.00 4.93 -11.31
N GLU A 147 11.32 4.88 -11.18
CA GLU A 147 12.12 3.70 -11.51
C GLU A 147 11.76 2.50 -10.63
N ALA A 148 11.56 2.75 -9.33
CA ALA A 148 11.26 1.71 -8.35
C ALA A 148 9.97 0.92 -8.65
N ARG A 149 8.97 1.54 -9.30
CA ARG A 149 7.72 0.87 -9.70
C ARG A 149 7.93 -0.37 -10.56
N TRP A 150 8.94 -0.31 -11.43
CA TRP A 150 9.21 -1.36 -12.41
C TRP A 150 10.22 -2.39 -11.90
N MET A 151 10.70 -2.24 -10.66
CA MET A 151 11.75 -3.11 -10.12
C MET A 151 11.31 -4.57 -9.95
N LEU A 152 10.01 -4.82 -9.73
CA LEU A 152 9.45 -6.13 -9.39
C LEU A 152 8.49 -6.68 -10.45
N ILE A 153 8.49 -6.11 -11.66
CA ILE A 153 7.61 -6.46 -12.79
C ILE A 153 8.47 -6.96 -13.94
#